data_AF-A0A7J8YK26-F1
#
_entry.id   AF-A0A7J8YK26-F1
#
_cell.length_a   1.000
_cell.length_b   1.000
_cell.length_c   1.000
_cell.angle_alpha   90.00
_cell.angle_beta   90.00
_cell.angle_gamma   90.00
#
_symmetry.space_group_name_H-M   'P 1'
#
loop_
_entity.id
_entity.type
_entity.pdbx_description
1 polymer ?
#
loop_
_entity_poly.entity_id
_entity_poly.type
_entity_poly.pdbx_seq_one_letter_code
_entity_poly.pdbx_strand_id
1 'polypeptide(L)'
;ILIDGRDPNAIDIEGKALPTLVYLAREKRPQIHHNFKAGALNALIRISSRISNAPFILNVDCDMHSNDSKAIRDALCFFLDEENGREIGYVQYPQTFGNLTKNEIYGSMRVAMKLELAGFDGNGGPCYIGTGCVHRRESLCGMKYSKELVVEWKAMKYDRKIIEKASSIEGNCKALASCTYEENTPWGKEMGVKYGCVVEDILTGICIQSRGWRSVYLTPQREAFLGMVPTTLLDTLVQHKRWAEGDFQIFLSKLCPFVYGCQNMPLKLQFSYCIYLLWAPNCFATLYYVFVPSFCLLKGISLFPKISSSWGIPYLYVIVVHRVHSLVEFVWLGGTVRGWLNEQRMWMFKRTTSYFLAAIDNILKLCGFSKSAFIITGKVADDDLNRRYEQESMEFGTSSPMFTALATLALFNLFGLVVVGINKAINDDARIKVFDIFGFQILLCCVLVFVNLPIYQGMFFRIDSGKIPASVTLRSIAFALLASTLA
;
A
#
# COMPACT_ATOMS: atom_id res chain seq x y z
N ILE A 1 0.37 -12.60 -32.05
CA ILE A 1 0.13 -11.15 -32.30
C ILE A 1 -1.31 -11.03 -32.73
N LEU A 2 -2.13 -10.25 -32.01
CA LEU A 2 -3.57 -10.14 -32.28
C LEU A 2 -3.87 -9.08 -33.35
N ILE A 3 -3.17 -7.94 -33.25
CA ILE A 3 -3.18 -6.88 -34.25
C ILE A 3 -1.72 -6.58 -34.56
N ASP A 4 -1.33 -6.69 -35.83
CA ASP A 4 0.00 -6.27 -36.28
C ASP A 4 -0.11 -4.89 -36.92
N GLY A 5 0.20 -3.82 -36.19
CA GLY A 5 0.11 -2.45 -36.70
C GLY A 5 1.10 -2.13 -37.83
N ARG A 6 1.95 -3.09 -38.22
CA ARG A 6 2.84 -3.02 -39.39
C ARG A 6 2.17 -3.59 -40.64
N ASP A 7 1.11 -4.38 -40.48
CA ASP A 7 0.28 -4.86 -41.59
C ASP A 7 -0.53 -3.69 -42.16
N PRO A 8 -0.39 -3.36 -43.45
CA PRO A 8 -1.20 -2.32 -44.09
C PRO A 8 -2.71 -2.53 -43.99
N ASN A 9 -3.17 -3.76 -43.71
CA ASN A 9 -4.58 -4.09 -43.54
C ASN A 9 -5.07 -3.92 -42.09
N ALA A 10 -4.18 -3.70 -41.13
CA ALA A 10 -4.54 -3.43 -39.74
C ALA A 10 -4.93 -1.95 -39.55
N ILE A 11 -6.05 -1.56 -40.15
CA ILE A 11 -6.58 -0.20 -40.16
C ILE A 11 -7.99 -0.15 -39.56
N ASP A 12 -8.37 1.01 -39.04
CA ASP A 12 -9.75 1.29 -38.64
C ASP A 12 -10.66 1.59 -39.85
N ILE A 13 -11.93 1.86 -39.57
CA ILE A 13 -12.94 2.18 -40.59
C ILE A 13 -12.64 3.49 -41.36
N GLU A 14 -11.78 4.36 -40.84
CA GLU A 14 -11.31 5.59 -41.48
C GLU A 14 -9.98 5.39 -42.24
N GLY A 15 -9.47 4.17 -42.27
CA GLY A 15 -8.21 3.81 -42.90
C GLY A 15 -6.95 4.22 -42.12
N LYS A 16 -7.06 4.49 -40.80
CA LYS A 16 -5.92 4.79 -39.94
C LYS A 16 -5.34 3.51 -39.35
N ALA A 17 -4.01 3.42 -39.29
CA ALA A 17 -3.32 2.26 -38.73
C ALA A 17 -3.63 2.07 -37.24
N LEU A 18 -3.95 0.83 -36.86
CA LEU A 18 -4.20 0.45 -35.47
C LEU A 18 -2.87 0.13 -34.74
N PRO A 19 -2.79 0.39 -33.42
CA PRO A 19 -1.64 -0.03 -32.62
C PRO A 19 -1.47 -1.55 -32.61
N THR A 20 -0.22 -2.02 -32.63
CA THR A 20 0.09 -3.44 -32.46
C THR A 20 -0.39 -3.94 -31.10
N LEU A 21 -1.22 -4.98 -31.10
CA LEU A 21 -1.73 -5.65 -29.90
C LEU A 21 -1.17 -7.07 -29.80
N VAL A 22 -0.53 -7.37 -28.67
CA VAL A 22 0.11 -8.67 -28.43
C VAL A 22 -0.49 -9.31 -27.18
N TYR A 23 -1.07 -10.48 -27.34
CA TYR A 23 -1.40 -11.36 -26.23
C TYR A 23 -0.23 -12.28 -25.93
N LEU A 24 0.15 -12.38 -24.65
CA LEU A 24 1.23 -13.25 -24.18
C LEU A 24 0.71 -14.15 -23.05
N ALA A 25 0.81 -15.45 -23.26
CA ALA A 25 0.81 -16.44 -22.19
C ALA A 25 2.21 -17.06 -22.10
N ARG A 26 2.86 -16.94 -20.95
CA ARG A 26 4.17 -17.54 -20.70
C ARG A 26 4.03 -19.01 -20.31
N GLU A 27 5.06 -19.80 -20.63
CA GLU A 27 5.09 -21.20 -20.21
C GLU A 27 5.16 -21.29 -18.68
N LYS A 28 4.41 -22.24 -18.11
CA LYS A 28 4.48 -22.60 -16.69
C LYS A 28 4.59 -24.10 -16.57
N ARG A 29 5.47 -24.58 -15.69
CA ARG A 29 5.60 -26.00 -15.33
C ARG A 29 5.45 -26.15 -13.82
N PRO A 30 4.79 -27.21 -13.32
CA PRO A 30 4.55 -27.39 -11.88
C PRO A 30 5.82 -27.34 -11.02
N GLN A 31 6.96 -27.75 -11.57
CA GLN A 31 8.23 -27.83 -10.85
C GLN A 31 9.00 -26.50 -10.81
N ILE A 32 8.59 -25.49 -11.59
CA ILE A 32 9.33 -24.23 -11.74
C ILE A 32 8.53 -23.09 -11.11
N HIS A 33 9.13 -22.44 -10.10
CA HIS A 33 8.52 -21.28 -9.47
C HIS A 33 8.41 -20.12 -10.45
N HIS A 34 7.21 -19.58 -10.64
CA HIS A 34 6.94 -18.63 -11.71
C HIS A 34 6.97 -17.15 -11.28
N ASN A 35 7.25 -16.83 -10.02
CA ASN A 35 7.42 -15.45 -9.52
C ASN A 35 6.23 -14.52 -9.78
N PHE A 36 5.00 -15.03 -9.71
CA PHE A 36 3.73 -14.27 -9.78
C PHE A 36 3.70 -13.16 -10.85
N LYS A 37 3.43 -11.90 -10.44
CA LYS A 37 3.36 -10.70 -11.30
C LYS A 37 4.74 -10.32 -11.86
N ALA A 38 5.78 -10.29 -11.03
CA ALA A 38 7.15 -9.98 -11.45
C ALA A 38 7.63 -10.84 -12.63
N GLY A 39 7.41 -12.16 -12.59
CA GLY A 39 7.79 -13.06 -13.67
C GLY A 39 6.98 -12.86 -14.96
N ALA A 40 5.73 -12.39 -14.85
CA ALA A 40 4.93 -12.03 -16.03
C ALA A 40 5.44 -10.73 -16.67
N LEU A 41 5.73 -9.70 -15.85
CA LEU A 41 6.29 -8.43 -16.33
C LEU A 41 7.67 -8.64 -16.98
N ASN A 42 8.54 -9.47 -16.39
CA ASN A 42 9.85 -9.76 -16.98
C ASN A 42 9.75 -10.47 -18.34
N ALA A 43 8.83 -11.42 -18.49
CA ALA A 43 8.57 -12.04 -19.80
C ALA A 43 8.08 -11.00 -20.83
N LEU A 44 7.19 -10.07 -20.44
CA LEU A 44 6.73 -8.98 -21.30
C LEU A 44 7.88 -8.03 -21.71
N ILE A 45 8.77 -7.68 -20.78
CA ILE A 45 9.92 -6.80 -21.07
C ILE A 45 10.85 -7.46 -22.10
N ARG A 46 11.12 -8.77 -21.94
CA ARG A 46 11.94 -9.54 -22.90
C ARG A 46 11.30 -9.64 -24.27
N ILE A 47 10.02 -9.97 -24.33
CA ILE A 47 9.34 -10.19 -25.61
C ILE A 47 9.13 -8.86 -26.34
N SER A 48 8.79 -7.79 -25.62
CA SER A 48 8.66 -6.47 -26.22
C SER A 48 9.96 -5.96 -26.86
N SER A 49 11.15 -6.40 -26.38
CA SER A 49 12.43 -6.02 -27.01
C SER A 49 12.62 -6.61 -28.41
N ARG A 50 11.92 -7.70 -28.74
CA ARG A 50 11.92 -8.30 -30.09
C ARG A 50 10.82 -7.76 -30.98
N ILE A 51 9.69 -7.34 -30.41
CA ILE A 51 8.53 -6.90 -31.18
C ILE A 51 8.66 -5.42 -31.58
N SER A 52 8.83 -4.52 -30.60
CA SER A 52 8.85 -3.07 -30.83
C SER A 52 10.12 -2.39 -30.32
N ASN A 53 10.81 -3.01 -29.36
CA ASN A 53 11.97 -2.47 -28.67
C ASN A 53 11.77 -1.02 -28.18
N ALA A 54 10.56 -0.69 -27.72
CA ALA A 54 10.23 0.65 -27.28
C ALA A 54 11.12 1.11 -26.11
N PRO A 55 11.67 2.34 -26.12
CA PRO A 55 12.58 2.84 -25.07
C PRO A 55 11.86 3.09 -23.73
N PHE A 56 10.54 3.25 -23.76
CA PHE A 56 9.72 3.48 -22.59
C PHE A 56 8.66 2.38 -22.44
N ILE A 57 8.38 2.01 -21.19
CA ILE A 57 7.47 0.92 -20.83
C ILE A 57 6.51 1.45 -19.78
N LEU A 58 5.23 1.57 -20.12
CA LEU A 58 4.16 1.85 -19.17
C LEU A 58 3.64 0.52 -18.59
N ASN A 59 3.60 0.40 -17.27
CA ASN A 59 2.91 -0.70 -16.59
C ASN A 59 1.60 -0.21 -15.97
N VAL A 60 0.54 -1.01 -16.13
CA VAL A 60 -0.80 -0.74 -15.57
C VAL A 60 -1.40 -2.06 -15.11
N ASP A 61 -2.02 -2.06 -13.93
CA ASP A 61 -2.77 -3.21 -13.42
C ASP A 61 -4.14 -3.37 -14.08
N CYS A 62 -4.73 -4.57 -14.01
CA CYS A 62 -5.99 -4.89 -14.69
C CYS A 62 -7.21 -4.13 -14.14
N ASP A 63 -7.11 -3.64 -12.90
CA ASP A 63 -8.12 -2.83 -12.23
C ASP A 63 -7.85 -1.33 -12.38
N MET A 64 -6.90 -0.93 -13.23
CA MET A 64 -6.52 0.44 -13.52
C MET A 64 -6.68 0.70 -15.02
N HIS A 65 -7.28 1.84 -15.39
CA HIS A 65 -7.40 2.25 -16.78
C HIS A 65 -6.90 3.68 -16.98
N SER A 66 -6.46 3.99 -18.21
CA SER A 66 -6.10 5.34 -18.59
C SER A 66 -7.35 6.22 -18.62
N ASN A 67 -7.34 7.29 -17.83
CA ASN A 67 -8.38 8.30 -17.79
C ASN A 67 -7.96 9.58 -18.54
N ASP A 68 -6.68 9.77 -18.85
CA ASP A 68 -6.22 10.88 -19.69
C ASP A 68 -5.41 10.39 -20.90
N SER A 69 -5.91 10.70 -22.10
CA SER A 69 -5.22 10.49 -23.37
C SER A 69 -3.84 11.15 -23.47
N LYS A 70 -3.56 12.15 -22.61
CA LYS A 70 -2.28 12.90 -22.59
C LYS A 70 -1.23 12.27 -21.67
N ALA A 71 -1.59 11.28 -20.85
CA ALA A 71 -0.70 10.73 -19.82
C ALA A 71 0.65 10.23 -20.37
N ILE A 72 0.67 9.58 -21.54
CA ILE A 72 1.94 9.13 -22.13
C ILE A 72 2.78 10.34 -22.56
N ARG A 73 2.17 11.32 -23.22
CA ARG A 73 2.86 12.53 -23.70
C ARG A 73 3.45 13.32 -22.53
N ASP A 74 2.68 13.51 -21.46
CA ASP A 74 3.10 14.31 -20.32
C ASP A 74 4.25 13.64 -19.56
N ALA A 75 4.26 12.29 -19.47
CA ALA A 75 5.41 11.56 -18.93
C ALA A 75 6.65 11.68 -19.83
N LEU A 76 6.49 11.65 -21.15
CA LEU A 76 7.59 11.80 -22.10
C LEU A 76 8.30 13.15 -22.00
N CYS A 77 7.59 14.23 -21.61
CA CYS A 77 8.22 15.53 -21.38
C CYS A 77 9.39 15.45 -20.39
N PHE A 78 9.28 14.63 -19.34
CA PHE A 78 10.35 14.46 -18.35
C PHE A 78 11.53 13.66 -18.91
N PHE A 79 11.28 12.65 -19.73
CA PHE A 79 12.36 11.82 -20.28
C PHE A 79 13.12 12.50 -21.43
N LEU A 80 12.42 13.37 -22.16
CA LEU A 80 12.93 14.07 -23.35
C LEU A 80 13.49 15.46 -23.01
N ASP A 81 13.43 15.88 -21.74
CA ASP A 81 14.11 17.08 -21.27
C ASP A 81 15.62 16.98 -21.53
N GLU A 82 16.18 17.99 -22.21
CA GLU A 82 17.57 17.94 -22.69
C GLU A 82 18.60 18.01 -21.56
N GLU A 83 18.24 18.68 -20.46
CA GLU A 83 19.12 18.90 -19.31
C GLU A 83 19.07 17.73 -18.32
N ASN A 84 17.88 17.37 -17.86
CA ASN A 84 17.67 16.45 -16.74
C ASN A 84 17.01 15.13 -17.15
N GLY A 85 16.46 15.02 -18.37
CA GLY A 85 15.70 13.83 -18.76
C GLY A 85 16.53 12.54 -18.79
N ARG A 86 17.86 12.67 -18.95
CA ARG A 86 18.79 11.54 -18.97
C ARG A 86 18.92 10.82 -17.63
N GLU A 87 18.75 11.51 -16.50
CA GLU A 87 18.82 10.88 -15.17
C GLU A 87 17.49 10.26 -14.72
N ILE A 88 16.39 10.51 -15.43
CA ILE A 88 15.08 9.97 -15.08
C ILE A 88 14.96 8.51 -15.50
N GLY A 89 14.88 7.63 -14.50
CA GLY A 89 14.67 6.20 -14.65
C GLY A 89 13.21 5.82 -14.79
N TYR A 90 12.30 6.53 -14.12
CA TYR A 90 10.85 6.34 -14.26
C TYR A 90 10.03 7.56 -13.81
N VAL A 91 8.82 7.68 -14.34
CA VAL A 91 7.81 8.70 -13.97
C VAL A 91 6.61 7.97 -13.38
N GLN A 92 6.30 8.26 -12.12
CA GLN A 92 5.21 7.65 -11.35
C GLN A 92 4.02 8.61 -11.28
N TYR A 93 2.84 8.11 -11.68
CA TYR A 93 1.58 8.81 -11.44
C TYR A 93 0.97 8.42 -10.09
N PRO A 94 0.14 9.29 -9.47
CA PRO A 94 -0.69 8.91 -8.34
C PRO A 94 -1.59 7.71 -8.65
N GLN A 95 -1.76 6.81 -7.67
CA GLN A 95 -2.86 5.86 -7.71
C GLN A 95 -4.13 6.59 -7.29
N THR A 96 -5.08 6.72 -8.22
CA THR A 96 -6.39 7.29 -7.93
C THR A 96 -7.50 6.32 -8.27
N PHE A 97 -8.65 6.47 -7.60
CA PHE A 97 -9.66 5.45 -7.58
C PHE A 97 -11.04 6.02 -7.93
N GLY A 98 -11.73 5.36 -8.85
CA GLY A 98 -13.04 5.80 -9.35
C GLY A 98 -14.22 5.43 -8.44
N ASN A 99 -14.04 4.44 -7.55
CA ASN A 99 -15.10 3.93 -6.68
C ASN A 99 -15.03 4.45 -5.23
N LEU A 100 -14.34 5.56 -4.98
CA LEU A 100 -14.26 6.12 -3.62
C LEU A 100 -15.64 6.64 -3.17
N THR A 101 -16.04 6.24 -1.96
CA THR A 101 -17.18 6.86 -1.28
C THR A 101 -16.81 8.25 -0.75
N LYS A 102 -17.82 9.08 -0.48
CA LYS A 102 -17.66 10.49 -0.05
C LYS A 102 -16.70 10.67 1.13
N ASN A 103 -16.74 9.76 2.09
CA ASN A 103 -15.95 9.78 3.31
C ASN A 103 -14.96 8.61 3.39
N GLU A 104 -14.69 7.90 2.29
CA GLU A 104 -13.55 6.98 2.18
C GLU A 104 -13.51 5.97 3.34
N ILE A 105 -14.58 5.19 3.52
CA ILE A 105 -14.83 4.39 4.74
C ILE A 105 -13.66 3.49 5.17
N TYR A 106 -12.89 2.96 4.22
CA TYR A 106 -11.71 2.11 4.46
C TYR A 106 -10.36 2.83 4.24
N GLY A 107 -10.38 4.14 4.10
CA GLY A 107 -9.21 4.95 3.76
C GLY A 107 -8.84 4.82 2.28
N SER A 108 -8.21 5.85 1.73
CA SER A 108 -7.83 5.93 0.31
C SER A 108 -6.34 6.16 0.09
N MET A 109 -5.56 6.25 1.17
CA MET A 109 -4.16 6.71 1.16
C MET A 109 -4.01 8.12 0.56
N ARG A 110 -5.03 8.97 0.69
CA ARG A 110 -5.07 10.36 0.18
C ARG A 110 -3.82 11.16 0.52
N VAL A 111 -3.41 11.16 1.80
CA VAL A 111 -2.22 11.90 2.26
C VAL A 111 -0.95 11.34 1.62
N ALA A 112 -0.83 10.00 1.53
CA ALA A 112 0.32 9.37 0.91
C ALA A 112 0.46 9.74 -0.57
N MET A 113 -0.63 9.66 -1.34
CA MET A 113 -0.61 9.97 -2.77
C MET A 113 -0.46 11.48 -3.03
N LYS A 114 -1.23 12.33 -2.35
CA LYS A 114 -1.25 13.76 -2.70
C LYS A 114 -0.15 14.59 -2.05
N LEU A 115 0.45 14.12 -0.95
CA LEU A 115 1.43 14.89 -0.18
C LEU A 115 2.75 14.14 -0.01
N GLU A 116 2.73 12.92 0.52
CA GLU A 116 3.98 12.23 0.87
C GLU A 116 4.80 11.91 -0.39
N LEU A 117 4.21 11.21 -1.38
CA LEU A 117 4.86 10.85 -2.65
C LEU A 117 5.26 12.07 -3.49
N ALA A 118 4.50 13.16 -3.44
CA ALA A 118 4.92 14.43 -4.02
C ALA A 118 6.13 15.00 -3.27
N GLY A 119 6.18 14.90 -1.94
CA GLY A 119 7.31 15.31 -1.12
C GLY A 119 8.59 14.50 -1.37
N PHE A 120 8.49 13.23 -1.77
CA PHE A 120 9.65 12.42 -2.19
C PHE A 120 10.38 13.01 -3.40
N ASP A 121 9.68 13.75 -4.27
CA ASP A 121 10.26 14.32 -5.48
C ASP A 121 11.42 15.30 -5.17
N GLY A 122 11.28 16.05 -4.08
CA GLY A 122 12.33 16.92 -3.55
C GLY A 122 13.56 16.19 -2.99
N ASN A 123 13.48 14.87 -2.78
CA ASN A 123 14.56 14.05 -2.23
C ASN A 123 15.23 13.15 -3.26
N GLY A 124 14.75 13.09 -4.51
CA GLY A 124 15.29 12.24 -5.57
C GLY A 124 14.25 11.42 -6.34
N GLY A 125 12.98 11.53 -5.94
CA GLY A 125 11.84 10.95 -6.65
C GLY A 125 11.03 9.95 -5.81
N PRO A 126 9.74 9.74 -6.16
CA PRO A 126 8.85 8.80 -5.48
C PRO A 126 9.32 7.35 -5.66
N CYS A 127 8.83 6.46 -4.80
CA CYS A 127 8.95 5.02 -5.03
C CYS A 127 8.09 4.56 -6.22
N TYR A 128 8.48 3.44 -6.84
CA TYR A 128 7.64 2.73 -7.80
C TYR A 128 6.55 1.94 -7.07
N ILE A 129 5.28 2.29 -7.30
CA ILE A 129 4.12 1.74 -6.58
C ILE A 129 3.26 0.80 -7.45
N GLY A 130 3.87 0.11 -8.43
CA GLY A 130 3.29 -1.09 -9.04
C GLY A 130 2.32 -0.90 -10.21
N THR A 131 1.84 0.33 -10.47
CA THR A 131 0.94 0.68 -11.58
C THR A 131 1.07 2.15 -11.96
N GLY A 132 0.63 2.54 -13.16
CA GLY A 132 0.64 3.93 -13.62
C GLY A 132 2.05 4.51 -13.67
N CYS A 133 3.05 3.72 -14.02
CA CYS A 133 4.44 4.13 -14.03
C CYS A 133 5.06 3.92 -15.42
N VAL A 134 5.70 4.95 -15.94
CA VAL A 134 6.44 4.88 -17.20
C VAL A 134 7.90 4.69 -16.86
N HIS A 135 8.48 3.56 -17.26
CA HIS A 135 9.87 3.24 -17.03
C HIS A 135 10.70 3.49 -18.29
N ARG A 136 11.90 4.05 -18.10
CA ARG A 136 12.99 3.95 -19.09
C ARG A 136 13.45 2.50 -19.16
N ARG A 137 13.51 1.91 -20.35
CA ARG A 137 13.85 0.48 -20.53
C ARG A 137 15.22 0.17 -19.94
N GLU A 138 16.20 1.04 -20.12
CA GLU A 138 17.57 0.84 -19.64
C GLU A 138 17.63 0.73 -18.11
N SER A 139 16.89 1.60 -17.40
CA SER A 139 16.83 1.59 -15.94
C SER A 139 16.21 0.29 -15.43
N LEU A 140 15.10 -0.14 -16.04
CA LEU A 140 14.40 -1.37 -15.70
C LEU A 140 15.23 -2.61 -16.07
N CYS A 141 16.02 -2.55 -17.14
CA CYS A 141 16.94 -3.61 -17.57
C CYS A 141 18.27 -3.61 -16.81
N GLY A 142 18.38 -2.92 -15.67
CA GLY A 142 19.53 -3.08 -14.77
C GLY A 142 20.72 -2.17 -15.07
N MET A 143 20.61 -1.27 -16.04
CA MET A 143 21.69 -0.35 -16.35
C MET A 143 21.96 0.59 -15.17
N LYS A 144 23.24 0.89 -14.93
CA LYS A 144 23.65 1.92 -13.97
C LYS A 144 23.65 3.29 -14.65
N TYR A 145 23.15 4.31 -13.97
CA TYR A 145 23.22 5.66 -14.47
C TYR A 145 24.63 6.22 -14.28
N SER A 146 25.13 6.92 -15.30
CA SER A 146 26.30 7.80 -15.22
C SER A 146 26.05 9.03 -16.10
N LYS A 147 26.72 10.15 -15.83
CA LYS A 147 26.50 11.40 -16.59
C LYS A 147 26.94 11.28 -18.05
N GLU A 148 27.90 10.42 -18.31
CA GLU A 148 28.46 10.12 -19.62
C GLU A 148 27.59 9.14 -20.42
N LEU A 149 26.51 8.64 -19.82
CA LEU A 149 25.62 7.68 -20.46
C LEU A 149 24.91 8.34 -21.65
N VAL A 150 25.33 7.95 -22.86
CA VAL A 150 24.66 8.27 -24.12
C VAL A 150 23.95 7.02 -24.59
N VAL A 151 22.62 6.99 -24.44
CA VAL A 151 21.79 5.92 -25.00
C VAL A 151 21.34 6.35 -26.39
N GLU A 152 21.96 5.78 -27.42
CA GLU A 152 21.45 5.91 -28.78
C GLU A 152 20.20 5.04 -28.94
N TRP A 153 19.03 5.66 -28.93
CA TRP A 153 17.84 4.99 -29.42
C TRP A 153 17.92 4.85 -30.93
N LYS A 154 18.45 3.72 -31.38
CA LYS A 154 18.19 3.26 -32.73
C LYS A 154 16.70 2.95 -32.79
N ALA A 155 15.91 3.93 -33.22
CA ALA A 155 14.56 3.65 -33.69
C ALA A 155 14.69 2.44 -34.60
N MET A 156 13.94 1.37 -34.34
CA MET A 156 13.80 0.31 -35.33
C MET A 156 13.27 1.01 -36.57
N LYS A 157 14.16 1.32 -37.52
CA LYS A 157 13.79 1.80 -38.83
C LYS A 157 13.03 0.61 -39.42
N TYR A 158 11.71 0.63 -39.26
CA TYR A 158 10.83 -0.27 -39.97
C TYR A 158 10.98 0.07 -41.45
N ASP A 159 11.95 -0.56 -42.10
CA ASP A 159 11.99 -0.59 -43.53
C ASP A 159 10.76 -1.38 -43.96
N ARG A 160 9.72 -0.68 -44.45
CA ARG A 160 8.46 -1.30 -44.90
C ARG A 160 8.70 -2.37 -45.97
N LYS A 161 9.90 -2.42 -46.57
CA LYS A 161 10.30 -3.42 -47.57
C LYS A 161 10.71 -4.77 -46.98
N ILE A 162 11.03 -4.86 -45.68
CA ILE A 162 11.41 -6.11 -45.00
C ILE A 162 10.56 -6.27 -43.73
N ILE A 163 9.27 -6.52 -43.92
CA ILE A 163 8.38 -6.90 -42.81
C ILE A 163 8.64 -8.38 -42.51
N GLU A 164 9.40 -8.66 -41.45
CA GLU A 164 9.46 -10.00 -40.89
C GLU A 164 8.03 -10.43 -40.52
N LYS A 165 7.56 -11.54 -41.10
CA LYS A 165 6.21 -12.06 -40.86
C LYS A 165 5.97 -12.24 -39.37
N ALA A 166 4.77 -11.88 -38.90
CA ALA A 166 4.36 -12.07 -37.50
C ALA A 166 4.67 -13.48 -36.97
N SER A 167 4.47 -14.52 -37.79
CA SER A 167 4.77 -15.91 -37.44
C SER A 167 6.26 -16.19 -37.15
N SER A 168 7.18 -15.53 -37.85
CA SER A 168 8.62 -15.63 -37.59
C SER A 168 8.99 -14.97 -36.26
N ILE A 169 8.45 -13.77 -36.00
CA ILE A 169 8.64 -13.05 -34.74
C ILE A 169 8.08 -13.86 -33.56
N GLU A 170 6.91 -14.46 -33.72
CA GLU A 170 6.33 -15.36 -32.73
C GLU A 170 7.24 -16.56 -32.45
N GLY A 171 7.76 -17.20 -33.51
CA GLY A 171 8.73 -18.29 -33.40
C GLY A 171 9.97 -17.89 -32.58
N ASN A 172 10.54 -16.73 -32.89
CA ASN A 172 11.72 -16.17 -32.22
C ASN A 172 11.44 -15.76 -30.75
N CYS A 173 10.21 -15.36 -30.44
CA CYS A 173 9.80 -14.97 -29.09
C CYS A 173 9.54 -16.15 -28.15
N LYS A 174 9.24 -17.36 -28.66
CA LYS A 174 8.90 -18.53 -27.82
C LYS A 174 9.97 -18.84 -26.77
N ALA A 175 11.24 -18.78 -27.15
CA ALA A 175 12.36 -19.01 -26.22
C ALA A 175 12.38 -17.99 -25.06
N LEU A 176 12.01 -16.74 -25.32
CA LEU A 176 11.98 -15.66 -24.31
C LEU A 176 10.83 -15.80 -23.30
N ALA A 177 9.77 -16.51 -23.69
CA ALA A 177 8.61 -16.83 -22.87
C ALA A 177 8.76 -18.14 -22.06
N SER A 178 9.87 -18.87 -22.27
CA SER A 178 10.13 -20.15 -21.61
C SER A 178 10.22 -20.00 -20.10
N CYS A 179 9.71 -21.01 -19.39
CA CYS A 179 9.82 -21.10 -17.94
C CYS A 179 11.27 -21.26 -17.44
N THR A 180 12.16 -21.80 -18.28
CA THR A 180 13.58 -22.01 -17.95
C THR A 180 14.49 -20.87 -18.37
N TYR A 181 13.97 -19.85 -19.07
CA TYR A 181 14.78 -18.74 -19.58
C TYR A 181 15.60 -18.06 -18.48
N GLU A 182 15.08 -18.03 -17.25
CA GLU A 182 15.60 -17.20 -16.17
C GLU A 182 16.63 -17.90 -15.27
N GLU A 183 16.78 -19.23 -15.35
CA GLU A 183 17.55 -20.05 -14.38
C GLU A 183 18.99 -19.56 -14.19
N ASN A 184 19.66 -19.22 -15.30
CA ASN A 184 21.07 -18.79 -15.32
C ASN A 184 21.23 -17.36 -15.87
N THR A 185 20.25 -16.50 -15.63
CA THR A 185 20.28 -15.11 -16.09
C THR A 185 20.15 -14.13 -14.92
N PRO A 186 20.53 -12.85 -15.12
CA PRO A 186 20.31 -11.80 -14.12
C PRO A 186 18.83 -11.37 -13.97
N TRP A 187 17.89 -11.94 -14.73
CA TRP A 187 16.46 -11.56 -14.66
C TRP A 187 15.86 -11.81 -13.28
N GLY A 188 15.18 -10.81 -12.74
CA GLY A 188 14.62 -10.79 -11.39
C GLY A 188 15.65 -10.63 -10.26
N LYS A 189 16.91 -11.06 -10.48
CA LYS A 189 18.01 -11.03 -9.50
C LYS A 189 18.84 -9.74 -9.55
N GLU A 190 19.02 -9.16 -10.72
CA GLU A 190 19.77 -7.91 -10.95
C GLU A 190 19.06 -6.99 -11.94
N MET A 191 18.28 -7.51 -12.88
CA MET A 191 17.53 -6.69 -13.84
C MET A 191 16.06 -7.08 -13.91
N GLY A 192 15.25 -6.24 -14.56
CA GLY A 192 13.81 -6.37 -14.60
C GLY A 192 13.15 -6.06 -13.24
N VAL A 193 11.90 -6.46 -13.13
CA VAL A 193 11.14 -6.45 -11.88
C VAL A 193 11.72 -7.50 -10.94
N LYS A 194 11.99 -7.08 -9.70
CA LYS A 194 12.72 -7.85 -8.69
C LYS A 194 11.94 -9.06 -8.18
N TYR A 195 12.63 -10.17 -7.89
CA TYR A 195 12.02 -11.37 -7.30
C TYR A 195 12.28 -11.45 -5.79
N GLY A 196 11.53 -12.34 -5.12
CA GLY A 196 11.78 -12.71 -3.72
C GLY A 196 11.16 -11.78 -2.68
N CYS A 197 10.31 -10.83 -3.09
CA CYS A 197 9.56 -9.95 -2.20
C CYS A 197 8.10 -9.86 -2.66
N VAL A 198 7.17 -9.71 -1.72
CA VAL A 198 5.73 -9.54 -1.99
C VAL A 198 5.35 -8.11 -2.40
N VAL A 199 6.28 -7.15 -2.24
CA VAL A 199 6.21 -5.78 -2.76
C VAL A 199 7.36 -5.59 -3.75
N GLU A 200 7.33 -6.37 -4.84
CA GLU A 200 8.38 -6.34 -5.86
C GLU A 200 8.56 -4.96 -6.50
N ASP A 201 7.51 -4.15 -6.50
CA ASP A 201 7.46 -2.80 -7.03
C ASP A 201 8.36 -1.86 -6.23
N ILE A 202 8.14 -1.74 -4.92
CA ILE A 202 8.96 -0.94 -4.02
C ILE A 202 10.42 -1.38 -4.10
N LEU A 203 10.67 -2.69 -4.08
CA LEU A 203 12.02 -3.23 -4.21
C LEU A 203 12.68 -2.89 -5.56
N THR A 204 11.92 -2.95 -6.65
CA THR A 204 12.40 -2.55 -7.98
C THR A 204 12.73 -1.07 -8.02
N GLY A 205 11.90 -0.21 -7.43
CA GLY A 205 12.15 1.22 -7.30
C GLY A 205 13.45 1.51 -6.54
N ILE A 206 13.66 0.86 -5.39
CA ILE A 206 14.89 0.96 -4.60
C ILE A 206 16.09 0.54 -5.46
N CYS A 207 16.02 -0.61 -6.13
CA CYS A 207 17.12 -1.09 -6.97
C CYS A 207 17.46 -0.15 -8.13
N ILE A 208 16.46 0.47 -8.76
CA ILE A 208 16.67 1.45 -9.83
C ILE A 208 17.35 2.70 -9.27
N GLN A 209 16.86 3.26 -8.18
CA GLN A 209 17.44 4.48 -7.59
C GLN A 209 18.82 4.24 -6.95
N SER A 210 19.07 3.07 -6.37
CA SER A 210 20.40 2.64 -5.92
C SER A 210 21.43 2.53 -7.04
N ARG A 211 21.01 2.52 -8.31
CA ARG A 211 21.89 2.58 -9.49
C ARG A 211 22.14 3.99 -10.01
N GLY A 212 21.72 5.01 -9.25
CA GLY A 212 21.92 6.43 -9.57
C GLY A 212 20.81 7.05 -10.41
N TRP A 213 19.76 6.31 -10.75
CA TRP A 213 18.60 6.88 -11.45
C TRP A 213 17.74 7.71 -10.50
N ARG A 214 17.12 8.77 -11.01
CA ARG A 214 16.05 9.51 -10.32
C ARG A 214 14.68 9.06 -10.80
N SER A 215 13.65 9.39 -10.04
CA SER A 215 12.27 9.28 -10.50
C SER A 215 11.54 10.61 -10.36
N VAL A 216 10.39 10.71 -11.02
CA VAL A 216 9.52 11.89 -10.97
C VAL A 216 8.14 11.50 -10.50
N TYR A 217 7.53 12.30 -9.63
CA TYR A 217 6.11 12.19 -9.29
C TYR A 217 5.27 13.18 -10.11
N LEU A 218 4.41 12.68 -10.99
CA LEU A 218 3.63 13.51 -11.92
C LEU A 218 2.15 13.53 -11.55
N THR A 219 1.66 14.69 -11.09
CA THR A 219 0.24 14.92 -10.77
C THR A 219 -0.39 15.87 -11.81
N PRO A 220 -0.99 15.34 -12.90
CA PRO A 220 -1.67 16.15 -13.90
C PRO A 220 -2.99 16.74 -13.36
N GLN A 221 -3.52 17.78 -14.02
CA GLN A 221 -4.82 18.37 -13.65
C GLN A 221 -5.97 17.37 -13.73
N ARG A 222 -5.97 16.50 -14.73
CA ARG A 222 -6.88 15.36 -14.85
C ARG A 222 -6.13 14.11 -14.44
N GLU A 223 -6.68 13.38 -13.47
CA GLU A 223 -6.10 12.11 -13.01
C GLU A 223 -5.82 11.18 -14.19
N ALA A 224 -4.55 10.80 -14.37
CA ALA A 224 -4.11 10.05 -15.55
C ALA A 224 -4.62 8.61 -15.56
N PHE A 225 -4.68 7.97 -14.39
CA PHE A 225 -5.07 6.58 -14.23
C PHE A 225 -6.07 6.44 -13.08
N LEU A 226 -7.20 5.77 -13.37
CA LEU A 226 -8.25 5.48 -12.39
C LEU A 226 -8.35 3.97 -12.18
N GLY A 227 -8.40 3.55 -10.93
CA GLY A 227 -8.67 2.15 -10.59
C GLY A 227 -9.65 1.95 -9.45
N MET A 228 -9.57 0.80 -8.80
CA MET A 228 -10.58 0.36 -7.84
C MET A 228 -9.98 0.00 -6.48
N VAL A 229 -10.45 0.64 -5.41
CA VAL A 229 -10.14 0.23 -4.03
C VAL A 229 -10.95 -1.00 -3.62
N PRO A 230 -10.47 -1.80 -2.65
CA PRO A 230 -11.30 -2.83 -2.02
C PRO A 230 -12.56 -2.25 -1.39
N THR A 231 -13.67 -2.97 -1.52
CA THR A 231 -14.99 -2.57 -0.99
C THR A 231 -15.32 -3.24 0.35
N THR A 232 -14.38 -3.98 0.94
CA THR A 232 -14.53 -4.60 2.27
C THR A 232 -13.39 -4.22 3.21
N LEU A 233 -13.69 -4.23 4.50
CA LEU A 233 -12.68 -4.02 5.54
C LEU A 233 -11.61 -5.11 5.49
N LEU A 234 -12.03 -6.38 5.36
CA LEU A 234 -11.11 -7.52 5.40
C LEU A 234 -10.12 -7.48 4.24
N ASP A 235 -10.58 -7.21 3.02
CA ASP A 235 -9.69 -7.13 1.85
C ASP A 235 -8.69 -5.98 2.01
N THR A 236 -9.13 -4.85 2.55
CA THR A 236 -8.24 -3.71 2.88
C THR A 236 -7.17 -4.12 3.90
N LEU A 237 -7.56 -4.81 4.98
CA LEU A 237 -6.62 -5.26 6.01
C LEU A 237 -5.65 -6.32 5.49
N VAL A 238 -6.11 -7.27 4.66
CA VAL A 238 -5.26 -8.30 4.04
C VAL A 238 -4.29 -7.65 3.05
N GLN A 239 -4.74 -6.68 2.26
CA GLN A 239 -3.87 -5.92 1.36
C GLN A 239 -2.76 -5.20 2.15
N HIS A 240 -3.12 -4.45 3.19
CA HIS A 240 -2.14 -3.76 4.03
C HIS A 240 -1.21 -4.70 4.80
N LYS A 241 -1.65 -5.91 5.15
CA LYS A 241 -0.77 -6.93 5.75
C LYS A 241 0.34 -7.29 4.76
N ARG A 242 -0.01 -7.61 3.51
CA ARG A 242 0.97 -7.99 2.48
C ARG A 242 1.99 -6.88 2.24
N TRP A 243 1.53 -5.63 2.16
CA TRP A 243 2.40 -4.47 1.99
C TRP A 243 3.37 -4.31 3.15
N ALA A 244 2.86 -4.17 4.37
CA ALA A 244 3.68 -4.00 5.56
C ALA A 244 4.65 -5.19 5.78
N GLU A 245 4.23 -6.39 5.41
CA GLU A 245 5.07 -7.59 5.50
C GLU A 245 6.26 -7.51 4.53
N GLY A 246 6.02 -7.16 3.26
CA GLY A 246 7.08 -7.01 2.26
C GLY A 246 7.99 -5.82 2.51
N ASP A 247 7.41 -4.69 2.90
CA ASP A 247 8.12 -3.47 3.28
C ASP A 247 9.12 -3.73 4.41
N PHE A 248 8.68 -4.43 5.45
CA PHE A 248 9.55 -4.78 6.56
C PHE A 248 10.59 -5.85 6.18
N GLN A 249 10.28 -6.77 5.26
CA GLN A 249 11.28 -7.69 4.70
C GLN A 249 12.41 -6.94 4.00
N ILE A 250 12.07 -5.93 3.19
CA ILE A 250 13.07 -5.10 2.53
C ILE A 250 13.96 -4.42 3.58
N PHE A 251 13.35 -3.82 4.62
CA PHE A 251 14.09 -3.15 5.69
C PHE A 251 15.10 -4.06 6.38
N LEU A 252 14.71 -5.30 6.67
CA LEU A 252 15.54 -6.30 7.35
C LEU A 252 16.57 -6.97 6.43
N SER A 253 16.47 -6.75 5.12
CA SER A 253 17.34 -7.39 4.13
C SER A 253 18.58 -6.56 3.78
N LYS A 254 19.52 -7.18 3.05
CA LYS A 254 20.65 -6.46 2.44
C LYS A 254 20.24 -5.41 1.40
N LEU A 255 18.99 -5.45 0.92
CA LEU A 255 18.42 -4.52 -0.05
C LEU A 255 17.80 -3.28 0.60
N CYS A 256 17.91 -3.14 1.92
CA CYS A 256 17.53 -1.93 2.65
C CYS A 256 18.22 -0.68 2.06
N PRO A 257 17.51 0.46 1.88
CA PRO A 257 18.09 1.68 1.33
C PRO A 257 19.37 2.17 2.06
N PHE A 258 19.45 1.99 3.38
CA PHE A 258 20.64 2.37 4.17
C PHE A 258 21.88 1.49 3.91
N VAL A 259 21.69 0.30 3.35
CA VAL A 259 22.77 -0.64 3.05
C VAL A 259 23.05 -0.64 1.55
N TYR A 260 22.04 -0.93 0.74
CA TYR A 260 22.16 -1.06 -0.71
C TYR A 260 22.19 0.29 -1.44
N GLY A 261 21.43 1.28 -0.94
CA GLY A 261 21.35 2.62 -1.53
C GLY A 261 22.45 3.57 -1.09
N CYS A 262 23.22 3.24 -0.05
CA CYS A 262 24.15 4.17 0.63
C CYS A 262 25.09 4.94 -0.30
N GLN A 263 25.54 4.33 -1.40
CA GLN A 263 26.49 4.96 -2.32
C GLN A 263 25.87 5.97 -3.30
N ASN A 264 24.69 5.68 -3.85
CA ASN A 264 24.13 6.44 -4.96
C ASN A 264 22.78 7.13 -4.64
N MET A 265 22.13 6.72 -3.56
CA MET A 265 20.85 7.27 -3.12
C MET A 265 21.09 8.37 -2.08
N PRO A 266 20.53 9.58 -2.26
CA PRO A 266 20.64 10.62 -1.24
C PRO A 266 20.09 10.16 0.11
N LEU A 267 20.76 10.55 1.21
CA LEU A 267 20.34 10.15 2.56
C LEU A 267 18.88 10.53 2.86
N LYS A 268 18.42 11.68 2.36
CA LYS A 268 17.02 12.11 2.49
C LYS A 268 16.04 11.14 1.82
N LEU A 269 16.39 10.59 0.65
CA LEU A 269 15.59 9.59 -0.04
C LEU A 269 15.58 8.26 0.69
N GLN A 270 16.73 7.84 1.23
CA GLN A 270 16.82 6.64 2.08
C GLN A 270 15.87 6.74 3.29
N PHE A 271 15.84 7.90 3.96
CA PHE A 271 14.88 8.16 5.04
C PHE A 271 13.43 8.20 4.56
N SER A 272 13.17 8.77 3.39
CA SER A 272 11.81 8.86 2.84
C SER A 272 11.23 7.46 2.64
N TYR A 273 12.01 6.50 2.11
CA TYR A 273 11.57 5.09 2.01
C TYR A 273 11.17 4.50 3.37
N CYS A 274 11.87 4.86 4.45
CA CYS A 274 11.63 4.27 5.76
C CYS A 274 10.26 4.59 6.37
N ILE A 275 9.58 5.62 5.87
CA ILE A 275 8.19 5.92 6.25
C ILE A 275 7.29 4.71 6.00
N TYR A 276 7.50 4.00 4.89
CA TYR A 276 6.74 2.81 4.50
C TYR A 276 7.40 1.51 4.99
N LEU A 277 8.73 1.40 4.86
CA LEU A 277 9.48 0.21 5.29
C LEU A 277 9.32 -0.14 6.77
N LEU A 278 8.95 0.84 7.61
CA LEU A 278 8.73 0.68 9.05
C LEU A 278 7.24 0.67 9.47
N TRP A 279 6.31 0.48 8.54
CA TRP A 279 4.88 0.33 8.88
C TRP A 279 4.63 -0.81 9.86
N ALA A 280 5.18 -2.00 9.61
CA ALA A 280 5.00 -3.17 10.47
C ALA A 280 5.46 -2.92 11.92
N PRO A 281 6.73 -2.57 12.22
CA PRO A 281 7.21 -2.41 13.59
C PRO A 281 6.52 -1.26 14.36
N ASN A 282 5.93 -0.28 13.68
CA ASN A 282 5.16 0.77 14.35
C ASN A 282 3.90 0.24 15.08
N CYS A 283 3.47 -1.00 14.78
CA CYS A 283 2.37 -1.66 15.48
C CYS A 283 2.61 -1.75 16.99
N PHE A 284 3.85 -1.97 17.46
CA PHE A 284 4.14 -2.17 18.88
C PHE A 284 3.89 -0.92 19.70
N ALA A 285 4.31 0.25 19.18
CA ALA A 285 4.01 1.53 19.80
C ALA A 285 2.49 1.75 19.87
N THR A 286 1.76 1.42 18.80
CA THR A 286 0.31 1.59 18.77
C THR A 286 -0.41 0.66 19.74
N LEU A 287 0.00 -0.61 19.79
CA LEU A 287 -0.54 -1.60 20.74
C LEU A 287 -0.32 -1.17 22.19
N TYR A 288 0.84 -0.57 22.49
CA TYR A 288 1.09 0.01 23.81
C TYR A 288 0.01 1.04 24.16
N TYR A 289 -0.25 2.02 23.30
CA TYR A 289 -1.26 3.05 23.56
C TYR A 289 -2.71 2.54 23.56
N VAL A 290 -3.01 1.47 22.83
CA VAL A 290 -4.38 0.91 22.74
C VAL A 290 -4.68 -0.07 23.89
N PHE A 291 -3.66 -0.68 24.49
CA PHE A 291 -3.82 -1.70 25.54
C PHE A 291 -3.39 -1.22 26.93
N VAL A 292 -2.15 -0.71 27.07
CA VAL A 292 -1.53 -0.46 28.37
C VAL A 292 -2.27 0.60 29.19
N PRO A 293 -2.72 1.74 28.62
CA PRO A 293 -3.51 2.72 29.37
C PRO A 293 -4.77 2.15 30.02
N SER A 294 -5.52 1.33 29.30
CA SER A 294 -6.76 0.69 29.78
C SER A 294 -6.47 -0.41 30.78
N PHE A 295 -5.41 -1.19 30.57
CA PHE A 295 -4.94 -2.18 31.54
C PHE A 295 -4.54 -1.54 32.87
N CYS A 296 -3.71 -0.49 32.83
CA CYS A 296 -3.31 0.25 34.02
C CYS A 296 -4.50 0.96 34.68
N LEU A 297 -5.47 1.43 33.89
CA LEU A 297 -6.69 2.03 34.41
C LEU A 297 -7.52 1.04 35.23
N LEU A 298 -7.64 -0.22 34.78
CA LEU A 298 -8.29 -1.30 35.52
C LEU A 298 -7.52 -1.67 36.81
N LYS A 299 -6.17 -1.68 36.76
CA LYS A 299 -5.30 -1.89 37.93
C LYS A 299 -5.28 -0.71 38.92
N GLY A 300 -5.84 0.45 38.57
CA GLY A 300 -5.72 1.67 39.36
C GLY A 300 -4.32 2.30 39.35
N ILE A 301 -3.53 2.05 38.30
CA ILE A 301 -2.18 2.60 38.10
C ILE A 301 -2.26 3.80 37.16
N SER A 302 -1.83 4.98 37.64
CA SER A 302 -1.76 6.19 36.82
C SER A 302 -0.50 6.19 35.96
N LEU A 303 -0.65 6.37 34.65
CA LEU A 303 0.47 6.46 33.71
C LEU A 303 0.85 7.89 33.34
N PHE A 304 -0.07 8.83 33.49
CA PHE A 304 0.10 10.22 33.10
C PHE A 304 0.16 11.11 34.34
N PRO A 305 0.73 12.33 34.21
CA PRO A 305 0.57 13.36 35.22
C PRO A 305 -0.90 13.63 35.51
N LYS A 306 -1.18 14.11 36.71
CA LYS A 306 -2.52 14.60 37.07
C LYS A 306 -2.97 15.66 36.09
N ILE A 307 -4.25 15.69 35.76
CA ILE A 307 -4.80 16.67 34.81
C ILE A 307 -4.71 18.10 35.35
N SER A 308 -4.75 18.28 36.68
CA SER A 308 -4.53 19.57 37.34
C SER A 308 -3.05 20.00 37.38
N SER A 309 -2.12 19.10 37.04
CA SER A 309 -0.69 19.42 37.01
C SER A 309 -0.32 20.23 35.75
N SER A 310 0.58 21.19 35.91
CA SER A 310 1.21 21.90 34.78
C SER A 310 1.91 20.95 33.81
N TRP A 311 2.37 19.78 34.27
CA TRP A 311 2.97 18.73 33.43
C TRP A 311 1.97 18.05 32.49
N GLY A 312 0.65 18.24 32.68
CA GLY A 312 -0.36 17.78 31.73
C GLY A 312 -0.43 18.62 30.44
N ILE A 313 0.01 19.88 30.49
CA ILE A 313 -0.09 20.84 29.38
C ILE A 313 0.67 20.36 28.13
N PRO A 314 1.95 19.90 28.21
CA PRO A 314 2.67 19.42 27.04
C PRO A 314 2.00 18.23 26.35
N TYR A 315 1.41 17.30 27.11
CA TYR A 315 0.70 16.14 26.55
C TYR A 315 -0.55 16.58 25.79
N LEU A 316 -1.37 17.44 26.41
CA LEU A 316 -2.56 17.99 25.76
C LEU A 316 -2.19 18.77 24.49
N TYR A 317 -1.15 19.60 24.57
CA TYR A 317 -0.64 20.36 23.43
C TYR A 317 -0.27 19.44 22.25
N VAL A 318 0.57 18.43 22.49
CA VAL A 318 1.00 17.52 21.41
C VAL A 318 -0.18 16.75 20.82
N ILE A 319 -1.10 16.25 21.65
CA ILE A 319 -2.29 15.52 21.17
C ILE A 319 -3.18 16.43 20.32
N VAL A 320 -3.50 17.63 20.82
CA VAL A 320 -4.38 18.56 20.13
C VAL A 320 -3.75 19.05 18.83
N VAL A 321 -2.51 19.53 18.87
CA VAL A 321 -1.82 20.05 17.69
C VAL A 321 -1.66 18.97 16.63
N HIS A 322 -1.26 17.75 17.00
CA HIS A 322 -1.13 16.66 16.04
C HIS A 322 -2.46 16.31 15.37
N ARG A 323 -3.56 16.23 16.15
CA ARG A 323 -4.89 15.88 15.60
C ARG A 323 -5.48 17.00 14.75
N VAL A 324 -5.33 18.26 15.18
CA VAL A 324 -5.77 19.42 14.40
C VAL A 324 -4.97 19.52 13.11
N HIS A 325 -3.64 19.37 13.16
CA HIS A 325 -2.79 19.38 11.97
C HIS A 325 -3.21 18.28 10.98
N SER A 326 -3.35 17.03 11.46
CA SER A 326 -3.78 15.91 10.62
C SER A 326 -5.17 16.14 10.01
N LEU A 327 -6.11 16.73 10.74
CA LEU A 327 -7.43 17.07 10.23
C LEU A 327 -7.35 18.16 9.13
N VAL A 328 -6.63 19.24 9.41
CA VAL A 328 -6.45 20.36 8.47
C VAL A 328 -5.78 19.87 7.19
N GLU A 329 -4.72 19.07 7.31
CA GLU A 329 -4.02 18.47 6.17
C GLU A 329 -4.97 17.59 5.34
N PHE A 330 -5.73 16.69 5.98
CA PHE A 330 -6.64 15.80 5.28
C PHE A 330 -7.75 16.57 4.53
N VAL A 331 -8.31 17.61 5.16
CA VAL A 331 -9.35 18.46 4.56
C VAL A 331 -8.79 19.33 3.43
N TRP A 332 -7.59 19.89 3.59
CA TRP A 332 -6.91 20.64 2.54
C TRP A 332 -6.71 19.77 1.30
N LEU A 333 -6.36 18.49 1.46
CA LEU A 333 -6.23 17.55 0.35
C LEU A 333 -7.58 17.10 -0.26
N GLY A 334 -8.69 17.75 0.09
CA GLY A 334 -10.03 17.54 -0.43
C GLY A 334 -10.79 16.40 0.24
N GLY A 335 -10.37 15.97 1.43
CA GLY A 335 -11.10 15.02 2.26
C GLY A 335 -12.20 15.70 3.09
N THR A 336 -13.12 14.91 3.65
CA THR A 336 -14.13 15.41 4.59
C THR A 336 -13.70 15.18 6.04
N VAL A 337 -14.32 15.90 7.00
CA VAL A 337 -14.08 15.66 8.44
C VAL A 337 -14.43 14.22 8.83
N ARG A 338 -15.54 13.68 8.29
CA ARG A 338 -15.93 12.28 8.50
C ARG A 338 -14.94 11.30 7.85
N GLY A 339 -14.39 11.66 6.70
CA GLY A 339 -13.32 10.89 6.04
C GLY A 339 -12.04 10.87 6.86
N TRP A 340 -11.67 12.00 7.48
CA TRP A 340 -10.54 12.03 8.41
C TRP A 340 -10.77 11.09 9.60
N LEU A 341 -11.97 11.09 10.19
CA LEU A 341 -12.32 10.14 11.26
C LEU A 341 -12.21 8.68 10.80
N ASN A 342 -12.62 8.38 9.57
CA ASN A 342 -12.46 7.04 8.98
C ASN A 342 -10.97 6.70 8.78
N GLU A 343 -10.14 7.65 8.35
CA GLU A 343 -8.69 7.46 8.24
C GLU A 343 -8.05 7.20 9.61
N GLN A 344 -8.44 7.92 10.67
CA GLN A 344 -7.96 7.65 12.04
C GLN A 344 -8.35 6.24 12.51
N ARG A 345 -9.56 5.79 12.16
CA ARG A 345 -10.02 4.42 12.47
C ARG A 345 -9.22 3.37 11.72
N MET A 346 -9.05 3.56 10.42
CA MET A 346 -8.29 2.64 9.59
C MET A 346 -6.82 2.61 9.96
N TRP A 347 -6.23 3.75 10.34
CA TRP A 347 -4.88 3.84 10.92
C TRP A 347 -4.74 2.91 12.13
N MET A 348 -5.68 2.96 13.08
CA MET A 348 -5.65 2.07 14.25
C MET A 348 -5.85 0.61 13.83
N PHE A 349 -6.85 0.33 12.98
CA PHE A 349 -7.18 -1.04 12.57
C PHE A 349 -6.01 -1.72 11.85
N LYS A 350 -5.40 -1.04 10.88
CA LYS A 350 -4.21 -1.51 10.15
C LYS A 350 -3.07 -1.85 11.12
N ARG A 351 -2.81 -0.98 12.11
CA ARG A 351 -1.69 -1.13 13.04
C ARG A 351 -1.88 -2.25 14.06
N THR A 352 -3.08 -2.39 14.61
CA THR A 352 -3.36 -3.42 15.62
C THR A 352 -3.64 -4.80 15.01
N THR A 353 -3.79 -4.89 13.69
CA THR A 353 -4.01 -6.17 12.98
C THR A 353 -2.98 -6.42 11.89
N SER A 354 -3.16 -5.84 10.71
CA SER A 354 -2.34 -6.06 9.52
C SER A 354 -0.84 -5.94 9.80
N TYR A 355 -0.44 -4.83 10.41
CA TYR A 355 0.97 -4.52 10.66
C TYR A 355 1.53 -5.36 11.81
N PHE A 356 0.73 -5.63 12.84
CA PHE A 356 1.10 -6.54 13.92
C PHE A 356 1.35 -7.96 13.39
N LEU A 357 0.41 -8.51 12.61
CA LEU A 357 0.57 -9.83 12.00
C LEU A 357 1.77 -9.86 11.04
N ALA A 358 1.97 -8.82 10.24
CA ALA A 358 3.14 -8.67 9.38
C ALA A 358 4.47 -8.63 10.17
N ALA A 359 4.50 -7.95 11.31
CA ALA A 359 5.68 -7.89 12.18
C ALA A 359 5.98 -9.26 12.79
N ILE A 360 4.95 -9.94 13.33
CA ILE A 360 5.09 -11.29 13.89
C ILE A 360 5.55 -12.29 12.82
N ASP A 361 4.93 -12.29 11.64
CA ASP A 361 5.33 -13.19 10.54
C ASP A 361 6.80 -12.98 10.15
N ASN A 362 7.26 -11.73 10.11
CA ASN A 362 8.67 -11.43 9.83
C ASN A 362 9.62 -11.87 10.95
N ILE A 363 9.25 -11.67 12.21
CA ILE A 363 10.04 -12.15 13.35
C ILE A 363 10.14 -13.69 13.32
N LEU A 364 9.01 -14.37 13.08
CA LEU A 364 8.98 -15.83 12.97
C LEU A 364 9.83 -16.34 11.80
N LYS A 365 9.85 -15.63 10.66
CA LYS A 365 10.73 -15.94 9.53
C LYS A 365 12.20 -15.79 9.89
N LEU A 366 12.58 -14.71 10.58
CA LEU A 366 13.95 -14.51 11.05
C LEU A 366 14.39 -15.62 12.02
N CYS A 367 13.46 -16.12 12.83
CA CYS A 367 13.70 -17.25 13.73
C CYS A 367 13.62 -18.63 13.04
N GLY A 368 13.34 -18.71 11.74
CA GLY A 368 13.29 -19.95 10.97
C GLY A 368 11.98 -20.75 11.08
N PHE A 369 10.91 -20.18 11.64
CA PHE A 369 9.66 -20.90 11.93
C PHE A 369 8.60 -20.86 10.82
N SER A 370 8.72 -20.02 9.77
CA SER A 370 7.68 -19.92 8.73
C SER A 370 8.19 -19.63 7.31
N LYS A 371 7.38 -20.00 6.31
CA LYS A 371 7.50 -19.57 4.91
C LYS A 371 6.30 -18.67 4.57
N SER A 372 6.52 -17.65 3.74
CA SER A 372 5.47 -16.71 3.32
C SER A 372 4.40 -17.41 2.49
N ALA A 373 3.12 -17.26 2.86
CA ALA A 373 1.99 -17.61 2.00
C ALA A 373 1.41 -16.34 1.36
N PHE A 374 1.25 -16.34 0.04
CA PHE A 374 0.60 -15.25 -0.68
C PHE A 374 -0.90 -15.52 -0.76
N ILE A 375 -1.70 -14.62 -0.21
CA ILE A 375 -3.17 -14.68 -0.29
C ILE A 375 -3.62 -13.61 -1.29
N ILE A 376 -4.41 -14.03 -2.28
CA ILE A 376 -5.03 -13.13 -3.26
C ILE A 376 -6.29 -12.54 -2.64
N THR A 377 -6.45 -11.21 -2.72
CA THR A 377 -7.71 -10.55 -2.37
C THR A 377 -8.63 -10.52 -3.59
N GLY A 378 -9.89 -10.93 -3.41
CA GLY A 378 -10.92 -10.80 -4.44
C GLY A 378 -11.44 -9.37 -4.50
N LYS A 379 -11.88 -8.92 -5.67
CA LYS A 379 -12.52 -7.61 -5.87
C LYS A 379 -13.96 -7.71 -6.40
N VAL A 380 -14.57 -8.89 -6.30
CA VAL A 380 -15.94 -9.13 -6.75
C VAL A 380 -16.87 -8.99 -5.56
N ALA A 381 -17.76 -7.99 -5.63
CA ALA A 381 -18.75 -7.71 -4.61
C ALA A 381 -20.14 -8.10 -5.12
N ASP A 382 -20.91 -8.78 -4.26
CA ASP A 382 -22.34 -9.00 -4.46
C ASP A 382 -23.11 -7.67 -4.34
N ASP A 383 -24.29 -7.55 -4.95
CA ASP A 383 -25.07 -6.31 -5.04
C ASP A 383 -25.39 -5.73 -3.65
N ASP A 384 -25.68 -6.62 -2.69
CA ASP A 384 -25.94 -6.24 -1.30
C ASP A 384 -24.69 -5.66 -0.61
N LEU A 385 -23.50 -6.16 -0.95
CA LEU A 385 -22.24 -5.66 -0.42
C LEU A 385 -21.91 -4.29 -1.01
N ASN A 386 -22.14 -4.10 -2.31
CA ASN A 386 -21.97 -2.81 -2.98
C ASN A 386 -22.87 -1.74 -2.36
N ARG A 387 -24.15 -2.05 -2.13
CA ARG A 387 -25.08 -1.14 -1.46
C ARG A 387 -24.58 -0.71 -0.07
N ARG A 388 -24.05 -1.65 0.72
CA ARG A 388 -23.49 -1.32 2.04
C ARG A 388 -22.24 -0.46 1.95
N TYR A 389 -21.38 -0.75 0.97
CA TYR A 389 -20.20 0.05 0.70
C TYR A 389 -20.58 1.50 0.34
N GLU A 390 -21.52 1.69 -0.59
CA GLU A 390 -22.03 3.01 -0.99
C GLU A 390 -22.68 3.78 0.18
N GLN A 391 -23.37 3.06 1.07
CA GLN A 391 -23.95 3.62 2.30
C GLN A 391 -22.92 3.87 3.42
N GLU A 392 -21.65 3.58 3.17
CA GLU A 392 -20.55 3.68 4.13
C GLU A 392 -20.80 2.90 5.42
N SER A 393 -21.32 1.67 5.28
CA SER A 393 -21.42 0.69 6.34
C SER A 393 -20.27 -0.32 6.25
N MET A 394 -19.49 -0.47 7.34
CA MET A 394 -18.34 -1.37 7.37
C MET A 394 -18.74 -2.84 7.28
N GLU A 395 -18.06 -3.62 6.45
CA GLU A 395 -18.37 -5.03 6.22
C GLU A 395 -17.61 -5.93 7.20
N PHE A 396 -18.34 -6.69 8.03
CA PHE A 396 -17.78 -7.61 9.02
C PHE A 396 -18.27 -9.06 8.88
N GLY A 397 -19.09 -9.40 7.89
CA GLY A 397 -19.81 -10.68 7.80
C GLY A 397 -18.92 -11.93 7.77
N THR A 398 -17.62 -11.77 7.52
CA THR A 398 -16.65 -12.86 7.43
C THR A 398 -15.93 -13.08 8.76
N SER A 399 -15.80 -14.33 9.20
CA SER A 399 -14.97 -14.67 10.37
C SER A 399 -13.47 -14.52 10.04
N SER A 400 -12.76 -13.69 10.80
CA SER A 400 -11.32 -13.47 10.63
C SER A 400 -10.61 -13.27 11.98
N PRO A 401 -9.37 -13.77 12.16
CA PRO A 401 -8.53 -13.44 13.32
C PRO A 401 -8.33 -11.93 13.48
N MET A 402 -8.24 -11.17 12.38
CA MET A 402 -8.12 -9.72 12.42
C MET A 402 -9.35 -9.07 13.09
N PHE A 403 -10.56 -9.51 12.73
CA PHE A 403 -11.78 -9.00 13.37
C PHE A 403 -11.88 -9.42 14.83
N THR A 404 -11.44 -10.63 15.16
CA THR A 404 -11.36 -11.09 16.56
C THR A 404 -10.46 -10.17 17.38
N ALA A 405 -9.29 -9.80 16.85
CA ALA A 405 -8.36 -8.89 17.51
C ALA A 405 -8.94 -7.48 17.67
N LEU A 406 -9.53 -6.91 16.62
CA LEU A 406 -10.18 -5.58 16.69
C LEU A 406 -11.31 -5.56 17.71
N ALA A 407 -12.22 -6.54 17.66
CA ALA A 407 -13.33 -6.62 18.59
C ALA A 407 -12.88 -6.86 20.04
N THR A 408 -11.81 -7.65 20.25
CA THR A 408 -11.22 -7.85 21.59
C THR A 408 -10.69 -6.53 22.16
N LEU A 409 -9.90 -5.78 21.37
CA LEU A 409 -9.37 -4.50 21.81
C LEU A 409 -10.47 -3.45 22.03
N ALA A 410 -11.48 -3.43 21.16
CA ALA A 410 -12.64 -2.55 21.33
C ALA A 410 -13.38 -2.85 22.64
N LEU A 411 -13.68 -4.12 22.92
CA LEU A 411 -14.35 -4.52 24.16
C LEU A 411 -13.49 -4.26 25.39
N PHE A 412 -12.19 -4.54 25.33
CA PHE A 412 -11.27 -4.30 26.45
C PHE A 412 -11.25 -2.82 26.86
N ASN A 413 -11.16 -1.91 25.89
CA ASN A 413 -11.23 -0.47 26.15
C ASN A 413 -12.60 -0.03 26.68
N LEU A 414 -13.69 -0.63 26.20
CA LEU A 414 -15.03 -0.39 26.71
C LEU A 414 -15.19 -0.85 28.16
N PHE A 415 -14.70 -2.05 28.50
CA PHE A 415 -14.74 -2.59 29.86
C PHE A 415 -13.95 -1.70 30.82
N GLY A 416 -12.75 -1.24 30.43
CA GLY A 416 -11.99 -0.25 31.18
C GLY A 416 -12.81 1.01 31.51
N LEU A 417 -13.53 1.55 30.53
CA LEU A 417 -14.36 2.74 30.73
C LEU A 417 -15.57 2.46 31.63
N VAL A 418 -16.24 1.31 31.46
CA VAL A 418 -17.41 0.91 32.25
C VAL A 418 -17.03 0.67 33.70
N VAL A 419 -15.94 -0.05 33.99
CA VAL A 419 -15.46 -0.30 35.36
C VAL A 419 -15.18 1.01 36.08
N VAL A 420 -14.49 1.94 35.41
CA VAL A 420 -14.25 3.28 35.94
C VAL A 420 -15.56 4.05 36.14
N GLY A 421 -16.51 3.95 35.21
CA GLY A 421 -17.83 4.57 35.31
C GLY A 421 -18.66 4.06 36.50
N ILE A 422 -18.64 2.75 36.75
CA ILE A 422 -19.33 2.12 37.87
C ILE A 422 -18.68 2.51 39.20
N ASN A 423 -17.35 2.46 39.31
CA ASN A 423 -16.62 2.91 40.49
C ASN A 423 -16.86 4.41 40.81
N LYS A 424 -17.11 5.22 39.78
CA LYS A 424 -17.50 6.64 39.91
C LYS A 424 -18.92 6.83 40.42
N ALA A 425 -19.86 5.92 40.17
CA ALA A 425 -21.26 6.10 40.56
C ALA A 425 -21.46 6.13 42.09
N ILE A 426 -20.47 5.72 42.87
CA ILE A 426 -20.59 5.41 44.30
C ILE A 426 -20.31 6.62 45.23
N ASN A 427 -19.51 7.63 44.84
CA ASN A 427 -19.24 8.82 45.69
C ASN A 427 -18.69 10.03 44.88
N ASP A 428 -19.21 11.25 45.11
CA ASP A 428 -18.82 12.47 44.38
C ASP A 428 -17.39 12.95 44.67
N ASP A 429 -16.89 12.84 45.90
CA ASP A 429 -15.49 13.19 46.24
C ASP A 429 -14.48 12.24 45.59
N ALA A 430 -14.88 10.97 45.40
CA ALA A 430 -14.08 9.99 44.69
C ALA A 430 -14.02 10.30 43.19
N ARG A 431 -15.09 10.87 42.60
CA ARG A 431 -15.13 11.25 41.17
C ARG A 431 -14.06 12.28 40.84
N ILE A 432 -13.97 13.37 41.60
CA ILE A 432 -13.03 14.46 41.33
C ILE A 432 -11.59 13.95 41.40
N LYS A 433 -11.26 13.15 42.42
CA LYS A 433 -9.92 12.56 42.59
C LYS A 433 -9.56 11.59 41.48
N VAL A 434 -10.49 10.76 41.03
CA VAL A 434 -10.27 9.81 39.92
C VAL A 434 -10.06 10.55 38.60
N PHE A 435 -10.84 11.59 38.32
CA PHE A 435 -10.64 12.39 37.11
C PHE A 435 -9.32 13.16 37.14
N ASP A 436 -8.90 13.66 38.31
CA ASP A 436 -7.62 14.33 38.46
C ASP A 436 -6.45 13.37 38.18
N ILE A 437 -6.51 12.15 38.73
CA ILE A 437 -5.44 11.16 38.59
C ILE A 437 -5.43 10.50 37.21
N PHE A 438 -6.58 10.02 36.73
CA PHE A 438 -6.69 9.18 35.53
C PHE A 438 -7.22 9.92 34.30
N GLY A 439 -7.35 11.25 34.34
CA GLY A 439 -8.03 12.05 33.31
C GLY A 439 -7.56 11.75 31.89
N PHE A 440 -6.26 11.68 31.65
CA PHE A 440 -5.70 11.36 30.33
C PHE A 440 -5.96 9.92 29.88
N GLN A 441 -5.88 8.93 30.79
CA GLN A 441 -6.23 7.54 30.50
C GLN A 441 -7.71 7.43 30.12
N ILE A 442 -8.60 8.07 30.89
CA ILE A 442 -10.04 8.09 30.60
C ILE A 442 -10.30 8.75 29.25
N LEU A 443 -9.68 9.90 28.96
CA LEU A 443 -9.82 10.58 27.68
C LEU A 443 -9.39 9.68 26.51
N LEU A 444 -8.24 9.02 26.64
CA LEU A 444 -7.74 8.09 25.63
C LEU A 444 -8.70 6.91 25.43
N CYS A 445 -9.19 6.29 26.52
CA CYS A 445 -10.20 5.23 26.44
C CYS A 445 -11.47 5.70 25.72
N CYS A 446 -11.97 6.90 26.03
CA CYS A 446 -13.14 7.48 25.35
C CYS A 446 -12.89 7.63 23.84
N VAL A 447 -11.72 8.11 23.45
CA VAL A 447 -11.33 8.22 22.03
C VAL A 447 -11.26 6.84 21.38
N LEU A 448 -10.66 5.84 22.04
CA LEU A 448 -10.56 4.48 21.51
C LEU A 448 -11.94 3.82 21.35
N VAL A 449 -12.83 3.99 22.33
CA VAL A 449 -14.23 3.52 22.24
C VAL A 449 -14.94 4.23 21.07
N PHE A 450 -14.80 5.55 20.94
CA PHE A 450 -15.41 6.30 19.84
C PHE A 450 -14.92 5.84 18.46
N VAL A 451 -13.60 5.66 18.30
CA VAL A 451 -13.01 5.18 17.04
C VAL A 451 -13.54 3.79 16.69
N ASN A 452 -13.78 2.93 17.67
CA ASN A 452 -14.30 1.57 17.48
C ASN A 452 -15.84 1.49 17.36
N LEU A 453 -16.58 2.60 17.30
CA LEU A 453 -18.05 2.59 17.25
C LEU A 453 -18.66 1.64 16.20
N PRO A 454 -18.14 1.55 14.95
CA PRO A 454 -18.66 0.60 13.96
C PRO A 454 -18.55 -0.87 14.37
N ILE A 455 -17.57 -1.22 15.20
CA ILE A 455 -17.41 -2.58 15.74
C ILE A 455 -18.57 -2.89 16.68
N TYR A 456 -18.88 -2.00 17.64
CA TYR A 456 -20.01 -2.22 18.56
C TYR A 456 -21.34 -2.27 17.81
N GLN A 457 -21.52 -1.41 16.80
CA GLN A 457 -22.67 -1.48 15.89
C GLN A 457 -22.77 -2.85 15.22
N GLY A 458 -21.67 -3.34 14.63
CA GLY A 458 -21.59 -4.64 14.00
C GLY A 458 -21.81 -5.82 14.96
N MET A 459 -21.42 -5.70 16.24
CA MET A 459 -21.53 -6.78 17.23
C MET A 459 -22.93 -6.89 17.84
N PHE A 460 -23.54 -5.76 18.20
CA PHE A 460 -24.68 -5.74 19.11
C PHE A 460 -25.98 -5.22 18.49
N PHE A 461 -25.90 -4.36 17.46
CA PHE A 461 -27.07 -3.63 16.96
C PHE A 461 -27.47 -4.02 15.54
N ARG A 462 -26.53 -4.54 14.76
CA ARG A 462 -26.73 -4.84 13.35
C ARG A 462 -27.34 -6.23 13.13
N ILE A 463 -28.37 -6.29 12.28
CA ILE A 463 -29.12 -7.52 11.98
C ILE A 463 -28.85 -8.10 10.59
N ASP A 464 -28.31 -7.30 9.66
CA ASP A 464 -28.03 -7.73 8.29
C ASP A 464 -26.75 -8.60 8.18
N SER A 465 -26.46 -9.07 6.97
CA SER A 465 -25.41 -10.06 6.68
C SER A 465 -23.98 -9.59 6.94
N GLY A 466 -23.70 -8.30 7.01
CA GLY A 466 -22.35 -7.83 7.31
C GLY A 466 -22.10 -7.48 8.78
N LYS A 467 -22.98 -7.92 9.70
CA LYS A 467 -22.72 -7.90 11.15
C LYS A 467 -21.51 -8.77 11.52
N ILE A 468 -20.93 -8.55 12.70
CA ILE A 468 -19.86 -9.41 13.20
C ILE A 468 -20.45 -10.80 13.51
N PRO A 469 -19.86 -11.91 13.01
CA PRO A 469 -20.33 -13.24 13.31
C PRO A 469 -20.36 -13.52 14.82
N ALA A 470 -21.41 -14.20 15.29
CA ALA A 470 -21.58 -14.51 16.71
C ALA A 470 -20.36 -15.27 17.31
N SER A 471 -19.73 -16.15 16.52
CA SER A 471 -18.51 -16.86 16.92
C SER A 471 -17.32 -15.92 17.19
N VAL A 472 -17.17 -14.86 16.39
CA VAL A 472 -16.14 -13.82 16.59
C VAL A 472 -16.48 -13.01 17.83
N THR A 473 -17.74 -12.58 17.98
CA THR A 473 -18.22 -11.84 19.15
C THR A 473 -17.95 -12.59 20.46
N LEU A 474 -18.32 -13.87 20.53
CA LEU A 474 -18.12 -14.70 21.73
C LEU A 474 -16.64 -14.86 22.08
N ARG A 475 -15.78 -15.13 21.10
CA ARG A 475 -14.33 -15.23 21.31
C ARG A 475 -13.74 -13.91 21.78
N SER A 476 -14.14 -12.79 21.17
CA SER A 476 -13.65 -11.46 21.55
C SER A 476 -14.08 -11.05 22.96
N ILE A 477 -15.30 -11.38 23.37
CA ILE A 477 -15.76 -11.18 24.75
C ILE A 477 -14.91 -12.02 25.72
N ALA A 478 -14.70 -13.30 25.42
CA ALA A 478 -13.90 -14.17 26.28
C ALA A 478 -12.45 -13.65 26.43
N PHE A 479 -11.80 -13.24 25.35
CA PHE A 479 -10.45 -12.68 25.41
C PHE A 479 -10.39 -11.34 26.13
N ALA A 480 -11.37 -10.45 25.90
CA ALA A 480 -11.42 -9.15 26.57
C ALA A 480 -11.66 -9.29 28.07
N LEU A 481 -12.53 -10.22 28.49
CA LEU A 481 -12.76 -10.54 29.89
C LEU A 481 -11.50 -11.14 30.52
N LEU A 482 -10.85 -12.10 29.86
CA LEU A 482 -9.60 -12.69 30.35
C LEU A 482 -8.54 -11.61 30.57
N ALA A 483 -8.33 -10.72 29.59
CA ALA A 483 -7.39 -9.61 29.73
C ALA A 483 -7.77 -8.66 30.87
N SER A 484 -9.08 -8.40 31.06
CA SER A 484 -9.58 -7.55 32.14
C SER A 484 -9.45 -8.18 33.52
N THR A 485 -9.53 -9.50 33.64
CA THR A 485 -9.31 -10.23 34.90
C THR A 485 -7.85 -10.38 35.29
N LEU A 486 -6.94 -10.30 34.32
CA LEU A 486 -5.50 -10.24 34.56
C LEU A 486 -5.08 -8.84 35.01
N ALA A 487 -5.80 -7.81 34.53
CA ALA A 487 -5.77 -6.47 35.10
C ALA A 487 -6.43 -6.45 36.48
#